data_AF-A0A7D9E515-F1
#
_entry.id   AF-A0A7D9E515-F1
#
_cell.length_a   1.000
_cell.length_b   1.000
_cell.length_c   1.000
_cell.angle_alpha   90.00
_cell.angle_beta   90.00
_cell.angle_gamma   90.00
#
_symmetry.space_group_name_H-M   'P 1'
#
loop_
_entity.id
_entity.type
_entity.pdbx_description
1 polymer ?
#
loop_
_entity_poly.entity_id
_entity_poly.type
_entity_poly.pdbx_seq_one_letter_code
_entity_poly.pdbx_strand_id
1 'polypeptide(L)'
;MAAEDICKDYASSLGDLTFNSKPLINVLTMLADENRQHAAEIVKLIEKRIYEVAIEQKLPSLYLMDSIVKNIGEDYITAVSPCIVALFTHVFEQADEKIRMSMFKLRNTWPPYFSIKLLHELDCSVHKRDPGWPVVEPPPPSPSIHINPKFLSK
;
A
#
# COMPACT_ATOMS: atom_id res chain seq x y z
N MET A 1 11.13 -24.84 5.03
CA MET A 1 9.68 -25.02 4.90
C MET A 1 9.32 -24.75 3.45
N ALA A 2 8.41 -25.49 2.83
CA ALA A 2 8.03 -25.21 1.44
C ALA A 2 7.23 -23.90 1.38
N ALA A 3 7.36 -23.12 0.30
CA ALA A 3 6.62 -21.88 0.11
C ALA A 3 5.10 -22.05 0.29
N GLU A 4 4.59 -23.23 -0.10
CA GLU A 4 3.17 -23.58 0.02
C GLU A 4 2.72 -23.69 1.49
N ASP A 5 3.53 -24.24 2.37
CA ASP A 5 3.20 -24.38 3.79
C ASP A 5 3.19 -23.01 4.47
N ILE A 6 4.18 -22.16 4.15
CA ILE A 6 4.25 -20.76 4.65
C ILE A 6 3.00 -19.99 4.22
N CYS A 7 2.60 -20.11 2.95
CA CYS A 7 1.40 -19.44 2.44
C CYS A 7 0.12 -19.92 3.14
N LYS A 8 0.00 -21.22 3.42
CA LYS A 8 -1.16 -21.80 4.12
C LYS A 8 -1.22 -21.29 5.56
N ASP A 9 -0.12 -21.33 6.29
CA ASP A 9 -0.06 -20.89 7.69
C ASP A 9 -0.32 -19.38 7.81
N TYR A 10 0.26 -18.58 6.89
CA TYR A 10 0.02 -17.16 6.82
C TYR A 10 -1.45 -16.86 6.50
N ALA A 11 -2.03 -17.53 5.50
CA ALA A 11 -3.43 -17.34 5.12
C ALA A 11 -4.39 -17.72 6.26
N SER A 12 -4.10 -18.77 7.01
CA SER A 12 -4.88 -19.17 8.19
C SER A 12 -4.86 -18.07 9.26
N SER A 13 -3.67 -17.59 9.63
CA SER A 13 -3.52 -16.54 10.64
C SER A 13 -4.14 -15.21 10.18
N LEU A 14 -4.00 -14.89 8.90
CA LEU A 14 -4.64 -13.74 8.27
C LEU A 14 -6.17 -13.87 8.34
N GLY A 15 -6.69 -15.10 8.22
CA GLY A 15 -8.08 -15.53 8.47
C GLY A 15 -8.71 -14.86 9.69
N ASP A 16 -7.98 -14.84 10.79
CA ASP A 16 -8.44 -14.39 12.10
C ASP A 16 -8.48 -12.85 12.25
N LEU A 17 -7.91 -12.10 11.31
CA LEU A 17 -7.90 -10.63 11.33
C LEU A 17 -9.25 -10.05 10.89
N THR A 18 -10.27 -10.25 11.73
CA THR A 18 -11.67 -9.86 11.47
C THR A 18 -12.04 -8.50 12.04
N PHE A 19 -11.17 -7.90 12.85
CA PHE A 19 -11.30 -6.54 13.38
C PHE A 19 -9.90 -5.94 13.56
N ASN A 20 -9.84 -4.65 13.92
CA ASN A 20 -8.57 -3.95 14.13
C ASN A 20 -7.86 -4.47 15.40
N SER A 21 -7.15 -5.59 15.27
CA SER A 21 -6.38 -6.23 16.33
C SER A 21 -4.89 -5.92 16.16
N LYS A 22 -4.40 -4.91 16.90
CA LYS A 22 -2.97 -4.55 16.90
C LYS A 22 -2.05 -5.74 17.25
N PRO A 23 -2.36 -6.61 18.24
CA PRO A 23 -1.54 -7.79 18.51
C PRO A 23 -1.44 -8.71 17.30
N LEU A 24 -2.55 -8.98 16.61
CA LEU A 24 -2.55 -9.87 15.45
C LEU A 24 -1.86 -9.24 14.24
N ILE A 25 -2.03 -7.93 14.02
CA ILE A 25 -1.28 -7.19 12.99
C ILE A 25 0.22 -7.31 13.23
N ASN A 26 0.67 -7.14 14.49
CA ASN A 26 2.08 -7.29 14.83
C ASN A 26 2.57 -8.73 14.57
N VAL A 27 1.79 -9.76 14.94
CA VAL A 27 2.13 -11.16 14.68
C VAL A 27 2.26 -11.41 13.17
N LEU A 28 1.28 -10.99 12.38
CA LEU A 28 1.32 -11.14 10.92
C LEU A 28 2.46 -10.34 10.27
N THR A 29 2.85 -9.22 10.87
CA THR A 29 4.03 -8.45 10.44
C THR A 29 5.33 -9.22 10.77
N MET A 30 5.46 -9.80 11.96
CA MET A 30 6.63 -10.63 12.31
C MET A 30 6.74 -11.85 11.40
N LEU A 31 5.62 -12.54 11.11
CA LEU A 31 5.61 -13.67 10.17
C LEU A 31 6.01 -13.23 8.76
N ALA A 32 5.60 -12.04 8.31
CA ALA A 32 6.03 -11.48 7.04
C ALA A 32 7.54 -11.19 7.04
N ASP A 33 8.08 -10.72 8.17
CA ASP A 33 9.51 -10.42 8.33
C ASP A 33 10.38 -11.69 8.26
N GLU A 34 9.94 -12.76 8.91
CA GLU A 34 10.60 -14.06 8.89
C GLU A 34 10.60 -14.72 7.51
N ASN A 35 9.71 -14.28 6.61
CA ASN A 35 9.47 -14.88 5.30
C ASN A 35 9.59 -13.88 4.13
N ARG A 36 10.49 -12.88 4.23
CA ARG A 36 10.72 -11.85 3.19
C ARG A 36 10.86 -12.39 1.76
N GLN A 37 11.50 -13.54 1.59
CA GLN A 37 11.67 -14.21 0.29
C GLN A 37 10.35 -14.62 -0.39
N HIS A 38 9.24 -14.57 0.34
CA HIS A 38 7.86 -14.85 -0.13
C HIS A 38 6.99 -13.58 -0.10
N ALA A 39 7.59 -12.39 -0.12
CA ALA A 39 6.86 -11.13 -0.03
C ALA A 39 5.76 -11.00 -1.09
N ALA A 40 6.03 -11.42 -2.32
CA ALA A 40 5.05 -11.37 -3.41
C ALA A 40 3.84 -12.28 -3.15
N GLU A 41 4.05 -13.48 -2.64
CA GLU A 41 2.98 -14.42 -2.28
C GLU A 41 2.17 -13.91 -1.09
N ILE A 42 2.84 -13.40 -0.05
CA ILE A 42 2.18 -12.84 1.13
C ILE A 42 1.33 -11.62 0.77
N VAL A 43 1.84 -10.71 -0.04
CA VAL A 43 1.08 -9.55 -0.53
C VAL A 43 -0.15 -9.98 -1.32
N LYS A 44 -0.05 -11.01 -2.18
CA LYS A 44 -1.20 -11.58 -2.90
C LYS A 44 -2.26 -12.16 -1.97
N LEU A 45 -1.87 -12.80 -0.86
CA LEU A 45 -2.82 -13.31 0.13
C LEU A 45 -3.58 -12.15 0.81
N ILE A 46 -2.89 -11.07 1.19
CA ILE A 46 -3.49 -9.89 1.80
C ILE A 46 -4.41 -9.18 0.80
N GLU A 47 -3.94 -9.00 -0.44
CA GLU A 47 -4.71 -8.44 -1.55
C GLU A 47 -6.01 -9.23 -1.76
N LYS A 48 -5.90 -10.55 -1.92
CA LYS A 48 -7.05 -11.44 -2.09
C LYS A 48 -8.05 -11.29 -0.94
N ARG A 49 -7.57 -11.28 0.31
CA ARG A 49 -8.44 -11.08 1.47
C ARG A 49 -9.22 -9.78 1.39
N ILE A 50 -8.58 -8.66 1.04
CA ILE A 50 -9.24 -7.36 0.93
C ILE A 50 -10.41 -7.39 -0.07
N TYR A 51 -10.28 -8.14 -1.17
CA TYR A 51 -11.37 -8.29 -2.14
C TYR A 51 -12.52 -9.18 -1.65
N GLU A 52 -12.23 -10.21 -0.84
CA GLU A 52 -13.21 -11.24 -0.44
C GLU A 52 -14.01 -10.93 0.82
N VAL A 53 -13.46 -10.14 1.75
CA VAL A 53 -14.09 -9.90 3.07
C VAL A 53 -15.09 -8.73 3.07
N ALA A 54 -15.94 -8.68 4.10
CA ALA A 54 -16.83 -7.55 4.34
C ALA A 54 -16.06 -6.24 4.63
N ILE A 55 -16.68 -5.09 4.37
CA ILE A 55 -16.02 -3.77 4.45
C ILE A 55 -15.38 -3.49 5.82
N GLU A 56 -15.98 -3.98 6.90
CA GLU A 56 -15.49 -3.83 8.28
C GLU A 56 -14.13 -4.53 8.50
N GLN A 57 -13.84 -5.56 7.69
CA GLN A 57 -12.60 -6.35 7.77
C GLN A 57 -11.53 -5.87 6.77
N LYS A 58 -11.91 -5.10 5.74
CA LYS A 58 -10.96 -4.58 4.73
C LYS A 58 -9.96 -3.60 5.33
N LEU A 59 -10.43 -2.70 6.20
CA LEU A 59 -9.58 -1.69 6.82
C LEU A 59 -8.49 -2.31 7.73
N PRO A 60 -8.78 -3.30 8.61
CA PRO A 60 -7.75 -4.07 9.30
C PRO A 60 -6.70 -4.70 8.37
N SER A 61 -7.09 -5.25 7.23
CA SER A 61 -6.14 -5.81 6.25
C SER A 61 -5.29 -4.73 5.58
N LEU A 62 -5.83 -3.53 5.32
CA LEU A 62 -5.02 -2.38 4.88
C LEU A 62 -4.03 -1.92 5.95
N TYR A 63 -4.41 -1.95 7.23
CA TYR A 63 -3.48 -1.64 8.34
C TYR A 63 -2.36 -2.66 8.48
N LEU A 64 -2.63 -3.94 8.18
CA LEU A 64 -1.57 -4.94 8.08
C LEU A 64 -0.60 -4.61 6.93
N MET A 65 -1.12 -4.25 5.75
CA MET A 65 -0.28 -3.85 4.62
C MET A 65 0.61 -2.65 4.97
N ASP A 66 0.04 -1.63 5.63
CA ASP A 66 0.77 -0.47 6.15
C ASP A 66 1.86 -0.87 7.15
N SER A 67 1.54 -1.74 8.12
CA SER A 67 2.50 -2.23 9.10
C SER A 67 3.69 -2.93 8.44
N ILE A 68 3.43 -3.79 7.45
CA ILE A 68 4.48 -4.50 6.70
C ILE A 68 5.37 -3.52 5.94
N VAL A 69 4.77 -2.58 5.19
CA VAL A 69 5.50 -1.57 4.44
C VAL A 69 6.39 -0.72 5.36
N LYS A 70 5.87 -0.31 6.53
CA LYS A 70 6.56 0.61 7.42
C LYS A 70 7.65 -0.01 8.26
N ASN A 71 7.44 -1.25 8.71
CA ASN A 71 8.36 -1.92 9.63
C ASN A 71 9.38 -2.81 8.92
N ILE A 72 9.05 -3.30 7.71
CA ILE A 72 9.91 -4.23 6.97
C ILE A 72 10.51 -3.54 5.74
N GLY A 73 9.64 -2.98 4.88
CA GLY A 73 10.08 -2.28 3.67
C GLY A 73 10.63 -3.23 2.58
N GLU A 74 11.54 -2.70 1.76
CA GLU A 74 12.31 -3.45 0.75
C GLU A 74 11.43 -4.22 -0.26
N ASP A 75 11.53 -5.56 -0.25
CA ASP A 75 10.80 -6.47 -1.13
C ASP A 75 9.28 -6.27 -1.02
N TYR A 76 8.78 -5.91 0.17
CA TYR A 76 7.37 -5.61 0.36
C TYR A 76 6.94 -4.30 -0.30
N ILE A 77 7.79 -3.26 -0.34
CA ILE A 77 7.46 -2.04 -1.09
C ILE A 77 7.34 -2.37 -2.57
N THR A 78 8.29 -3.16 -3.10
CA THR A 78 8.25 -3.63 -4.49
C THR A 78 7.01 -4.47 -4.79
N ALA A 79 6.63 -5.37 -3.88
CA ALA A 79 5.47 -6.24 -4.06
C ALA A 79 4.12 -5.51 -3.91
N VAL A 80 4.03 -4.49 -3.05
CA VAL A 80 2.79 -3.73 -2.79
C VAL A 80 2.55 -2.65 -3.85
N SER A 81 3.61 -2.04 -4.36
CA SER A 81 3.50 -0.89 -5.28
C SER A 81 2.56 -1.12 -6.49
N PRO A 82 2.57 -2.30 -7.16
CA PRO A 82 1.71 -2.55 -8.32
C PRO A 82 0.21 -2.63 -7.99
N CYS A 83 -0.18 -3.00 -6.76
CA CYS A 83 -1.58 -3.25 -6.40
C CYS A 83 -2.19 -2.17 -5.48
N ILE A 84 -1.38 -1.34 -4.82
CA ILE A 84 -1.87 -0.42 -3.77
C ILE A 84 -2.90 0.60 -4.26
N VAL A 85 -2.76 1.12 -5.48
CA VAL A 85 -3.73 2.06 -6.06
C VAL A 85 -5.10 1.40 -6.23
N ALA A 86 -5.13 0.21 -6.82
CA ALA A 86 -6.36 -0.53 -7.07
C ALA A 86 -7.01 -0.97 -5.74
N LEU A 87 -6.22 -1.52 -4.82
CA LEU A 87 -6.68 -1.94 -3.50
C LEU A 87 -7.28 -0.79 -2.69
N PHE A 88 -6.56 0.32 -2.57
CA PHE A 88 -7.02 1.47 -1.82
C PHE A 88 -8.32 2.02 -2.41
N THR A 89 -8.37 2.14 -3.74
CA THR A 89 -9.56 2.62 -4.45
C THR A 89 -10.76 1.69 -4.23
N HIS A 90 -10.55 0.38 -4.33
CA HIS A 90 -11.60 -0.63 -4.11
C HIS A 90 -12.23 -0.53 -2.72
N VAL A 91 -11.40 -0.39 -1.67
CA VAL A 91 -11.90 -0.23 -0.30
C VAL A 91 -12.63 1.11 -0.14
N PHE A 92 -12.09 2.18 -0.73
CA PHE A 92 -12.66 3.52 -0.62
C PHE A 92 -14.07 3.64 -1.21
N GLU A 93 -14.33 2.98 -2.35
CA GLU A 93 -15.64 2.97 -3.01
C GLU A 93 -16.75 2.39 -2.12
N GLN A 94 -16.41 1.39 -1.30
CA GLN A 94 -17.35 0.68 -0.42
C GLN A 94 -17.42 1.29 0.99
N ALA A 95 -16.46 2.15 1.33
CA ALA A 95 -16.31 2.72 2.66
C ALA A 95 -17.34 3.83 2.94
N ASP A 96 -17.87 3.82 4.17
CA ASP A 96 -18.58 4.96 4.74
C ASP A 96 -17.62 6.11 5.08
N GLU A 97 -18.16 7.27 5.48
CA GLU A 97 -17.37 8.46 5.80
C GLU A 97 -16.34 8.22 6.92
N LYS A 98 -16.71 7.41 7.92
CA LYS A 98 -15.83 7.08 9.04
C LYS A 98 -14.61 6.28 8.58
N ILE A 99 -14.81 5.27 7.73
CA ILE A 99 -13.73 4.47 7.15
C ILE A 99 -12.90 5.33 6.19
N ARG A 100 -13.53 6.16 5.36
CA ARG A 100 -12.81 7.09 4.45
C ARG A 100 -11.88 8.04 5.20
N MET A 101 -12.31 8.57 6.35
CA MET A 101 -11.47 9.41 7.22
C MET A 101 -10.25 8.64 7.75
N SER A 102 -10.44 7.38 8.13
CA SER A 102 -9.34 6.49 8.54
C SER A 102 -8.39 6.19 7.39
N MET A 103 -8.91 5.96 6.18
CA MET A 103 -8.12 5.76 4.97
C MET A 103 -7.34 7.02 4.58
N PHE A 104 -7.93 8.21 4.73
CA PHE A 104 -7.23 9.48 4.54
C PHE A 104 -6.02 9.61 5.46
N LYS A 105 -6.19 9.34 6.76
CA LYS A 105 -5.07 9.32 7.72
C LYS A 105 -4.02 8.27 7.34
N LEU A 106 -4.45 7.10 6.90
CA LEU A 106 -3.56 6.02 6.46
C LEU A 106 -2.71 6.45 5.25
N ARG A 107 -3.33 7.00 4.20
CA ARG A 107 -2.59 7.50 3.04
C ARG A 107 -1.49 8.47 3.48
N ASN A 108 -1.78 9.39 4.39
CA ASN A 108 -0.81 10.40 4.82
C ASN A 108 0.45 9.84 5.51
N THR A 109 0.51 8.54 5.84
CA THR A 109 1.73 7.88 6.38
C THR A 109 2.70 7.42 5.29
N TRP A 110 2.27 7.38 4.03
CA TRP A 110 2.97 6.74 2.91
C TRP A 110 4.03 7.55 2.13
N PRO A 111 4.15 8.90 2.24
CA PRO A 111 5.19 9.65 1.54
C PRO A 111 6.63 9.15 1.75
N PRO A 112 7.05 8.64 2.93
CA PRO A 112 8.40 8.11 3.11
C PRO A 112 8.68 6.78 2.39
N TYR A 113 7.64 6.06 1.94
CA TYR A 113 7.76 4.67 1.50
C TYR A 113 7.47 4.47 0.01
N PHE A 114 6.58 5.28 -0.57
CA PHE A 114 6.19 5.17 -1.97
C PHE A 114 6.58 6.40 -2.77
N SER A 115 6.83 6.20 -4.06
CA SER A 115 7.16 7.31 -4.96
C SER A 115 6.03 8.34 -5.05
N ILE A 116 6.40 9.61 -5.22
CA ILE A 116 5.44 10.71 -5.42
C ILE A 116 4.49 10.41 -6.59
N LYS A 117 5.01 9.82 -7.68
CA LYS A 117 4.20 9.44 -8.85
C LYS A 117 3.09 8.44 -8.49
N LEU A 118 3.44 7.39 -7.74
CA LEU A 118 2.47 6.37 -7.31
C LEU A 118 1.42 6.97 -6.36
N LEU A 119 1.86 7.80 -5.42
CA LEU A 119 0.99 8.47 -4.47
C LEU A 119 0.06 9.47 -5.15
N HIS A 120 0.52 10.18 -6.17
CA HIS A 120 -0.31 11.07 -6.98
C HIS A 120 -1.34 10.29 -7.81
N GLU A 121 -0.95 9.17 -8.41
CA GLU A 121 -1.88 8.29 -9.14
C GLU A 121 -2.99 7.75 -8.23
N LEU A 122 -2.64 7.37 -7.00
CA LEU A 122 -3.60 6.98 -5.97
C LEU A 122 -4.57 8.13 -5.68
N ASP A 123 -4.07 9.34 -5.43
CA ASP A 123 -4.91 10.50 -5.14
C ASP A 123 -5.84 10.84 -6.30
N CYS A 124 -5.34 10.85 -7.54
CA CYS A 124 -6.18 11.05 -8.71
C CYS A 124 -7.27 9.98 -8.83
N SER A 125 -6.96 8.72 -8.50
CA SER A 125 -7.91 7.61 -8.57
C SER A 125 -9.04 7.74 -7.55
N VAL A 126 -8.72 8.21 -6.34
CA VAL A 126 -9.70 8.48 -5.28
C VAL A 126 -10.49 9.76 -5.57
N HIS A 127 -9.82 10.82 -6.00
CA HIS A 127 -10.45 12.11 -6.33
C HIS A 127 -11.51 12.00 -7.44
N LYS A 128 -11.31 11.11 -8.42
CA LYS A 128 -12.32 10.79 -9.44
C LYS A 128 -13.65 10.29 -8.86
N ARG A 129 -13.63 9.71 -7.65
CA ARG A 129 -14.79 9.17 -6.94
C ARG A 129 -15.32 10.13 -5.90
N ASP A 130 -14.43 10.91 -5.30
CA ASP A 130 -14.75 11.89 -4.28
C ASP A 130 -13.93 13.17 -4.53
N PRO A 131 -14.54 14.20 -5.16
CA PRO A 131 -13.87 15.47 -5.43
C PRO A 131 -13.36 16.19 -4.16
N GLY A 132 -13.82 15.80 -2.96
CA GLY A 132 -13.30 16.31 -1.69
C GLY A 132 -11.92 15.76 -1.31
N TRP A 133 -11.43 14.72 -1.99
CA TRP A 133 -10.10 14.16 -1.74
C TRP A 133 -9.00 15.08 -2.29
N PRO A 134 -7.99 15.49 -1.49
CA PRO A 134 -6.94 16.37 -1.97
C PRO A 134 -5.99 15.65 -2.94
N VAL A 135 -5.60 16.33 -4.02
CA VAL A 135 -4.58 15.87 -4.96
C VAL A 135 -3.44 16.89 -4.95
N VAL A 136 -2.24 16.45 -4.59
CA VAL A 136 -1.03 17.30 -4.64
C VAL A 136 -0.36 17.09 -5.99
N GLU A 137 -0.30 18.13 -6.81
CA GLU A 137 0.41 18.05 -8.10
C GLU A 137 1.91 17.75 -7.87
N PRO A 138 2.50 16.82 -8.64
CA PRO A 138 3.93 16.58 -8.58
C PRO A 138 4.68 17.83 -9.08
N PRO A 139 5.87 18.13 -8.53
CA PRO A 139 6.66 19.25 -9.02
C PRO A 139 6.95 19.07 -10.51
N PRO A 140 6.96 20.16 -11.30
CA PRO A 140 7.28 20.07 -12.72
C PRO A 140 8.68 19.45 -12.90
N PRO A 141 8.90 18.62 -13.93
CA PRO A 141 10.23 18.12 -14.22
C PRO A 141 11.16 19.31 -14.45
N SER A 142 12.23 19.39 -13.66
CA SER A 142 13.24 20.43 -13.81
C SER A 142 13.68 20.48 -15.27
N PRO A 143 13.72 21.65 -15.93
CA PRO A 143 14.19 21.73 -17.30
C PRO A 143 15.62 21.23 -17.34
N SER A 144 15.85 20.11 -18.01
CA SER A 144 17.21 19.67 -18.34
C SER A 144 17.85 20.79 -19.14
N ILE A 145 18.74 21.56 -18.51
CA ILE A 145 19.55 22.54 -19.21
C ILE A 145 20.44 21.74 -20.15
N HIS A 146 19.97 21.57 -21.38
CA HIS A 146 20.75 21.01 -22.47
C HIS A 146 21.78 22.08 -22.82
N ILE A 147 22.93 22.06 -22.15
CA ILE A 147 24.05 22.95 -22.45
C ILE A 147 24.53 22.55 -23.86
N ASN A 148 24.26 23.41 -24.82
CA ASN A 148 24.78 23.26 -26.18
C ASN A 148 26.31 23.48 -26.15
N PRO A 149 27.14 22.47 -26.48
CA PRO A 149 28.60 22.59 -26.39
C PRO A 149 29.21 23.65 -27.33
N LYS A 150 28.42 24.28 -28.21
CA LYS A 150 28.85 25.39 -29.06
C LYS A 150 29.02 26.75 -28.35
N PHE A 151 28.73 26.86 -27.05
CA PHE A 151 28.84 28.12 -26.30
C PHE A 151 30.03 28.19 -25.32
N LEU A 152 30.87 27.17 -25.25
CA LEU A 152 32.13 27.24 -24.50
C LEU A 152 33.27 27.63 -25.44
N SER A 153 33.40 28.93 -25.68
CA SER A 153 34.59 29.51 -26.31
C SER A 153 35.10 30.70 -25.50
N LYS A 154 36.04 30.44 -24.59
CA LYS A 154 37.36 31.10 -24.50
C LYS A 154 38.17 30.49 -23.36
#